data_AF-A0A3P1AJ54-F1
#
_entry.id   AF-A0A3P1AJ54-F1
#
_cell.length_a   1.000
_cell.length_b   1.000
_cell.length_c   1.000
_cell.angle_alpha   90.00
_cell.angle_beta   90.00
_cell.angle_gamma   90.00
#
_symmetry.space_group_name_H-M   'P 1'
#
loop_
_entity.id
_entity.type
_entity.pdbx_description
1 polymer ?
#
loop_
_entity_poly.entity_id
_entity_poly.type
_entity_poly.pdbx_seq_one_letter_code
_entity_poly.pdbx_strand_id
1 'polypeptide(L)' 'MASGTVTGNTAQVSTGLTPGTSYTIYIRSICGGTNGDWTTFPVSFTTLCTAIATNFYEDF' A
#
# COMPACT_ATOMS: atom_id res chain seq x y z
N MET A 1 -6.65 8.19 -3.86
CA MET A 1 -5.49 8.34 -2.96
C MET A 1 -5.85 7.73 -1.61
N ALA A 2 -5.13 6.70 -1.18
CA ALA A 2 -5.36 6.03 0.09
C ALA A 2 -4.49 6.68 1.17
N SER A 3 -5.04 6.95 2.34
CA SER A 3 -4.30 7.41 3.52
C SER A 3 -4.39 6.37 4.64
N GLY A 4 -3.30 6.18 5.38
CA GLY A 4 -3.25 5.30 6.55
C GLY A 4 -2.87 6.07 7.80
N THR A 5 -3.29 5.58 8.96
CA THR A 5 -2.84 6.10 10.27
C THR A 5 -1.72 5.21 10.79
N VAL A 6 -0.69 5.82 11.37
CA VAL A 6 0.40 5.09 12.02
C VAL A 6 -0.06 4.66 13.41
N THR A 7 -0.06 3.35 13.66
CA THR A 7 -0.29 2.77 15.00
C THR A 7 1.04 2.23 15.51
N GLY A 8 1.71 2.99 16.38
CA GLY A 8 3.06 2.66 16.85
C GLY A 8 4.11 2.87 15.75
N ASN A 9 4.79 1.79 15.33
CA ASN A 9 5.77 1.81 14.23
C ASN A 9 5.21 1.27 12.90
N THR A 10 3.94 0.82 12.89
CA THR A 10 3.32 0.19 11.72
C THR A 10 2.22 1.10 11.18
N ALA A 11 2.25 1.38 9.88
CA ALA A 11 1.16 2.07 9.20
C ALA A 11 0.29 1.04 8.47
N GLN A 12 -1.00 0.98 8.80
CA GLN A 12 -1.96 0.30 7.92
C GLN A 12 -2.41 1.27 6.84
N VAL A 13 -1.89 1.06 5.63
CA VAL A 13 -2.37 1.74 4.43
C VAL A 13 -3.69 1.09 4.00
N SER A 14 -4.67 1.93 3.63
CA SER A 14 -6.08 1.60 3.35
C SER A 14 -6.29 0.24 2.67
N THR A 15 -7.35 -0.43 3.10
CA THR A 15 -8.02 -1.49 2.34
C THR A 15 -8.52 -0.95 0.99
N GLY A 16 -8.59 -1.81 -0.04
CA GLY A 16 -9.12 -1.45 -1.36
C GLY A 16 -8.09 -1.07 -2.44
N LEU A 17 -6.83 -1.48 -2.29
CA LEU A 17 -5.85 -1.35 -3.38
C LEU A 17 -6.18 -2.34 -4.52
N THR A 18 -5.97 -1.89 -5.76
CA THR A 18 -6.11 -2.74 -6.94
C THR A 18 -5.01 -3.80 -6.92
N PRO A 19 -5.34 -5.09 -7.09
CA PRO A 19 -4.35 -6.17 -7.20
C PRO A 19 -3.39 -5.99 -8.39
N GLY A 20 -2.16 -6.48 -8.28
CA GLY A 20 -1.14 -6.40 -9.34
C GLY A 20 -0.74 -4.98 -9.73
N THR A 21 -0.98 -4.00 -8.86
CA THR A 21 -0.76 -2.57 -9.14
C THR A 21 0.41 -2.05 -8.33
N SER A 22 1.29 -1.29 -8.97
CA SER A 22 2.43 -0.64 -8.32
C SER A 22 1.98 0.65 -7.65
N TYR A 23 2.28 0.75 -6.35
CA TYR A 23 2.00 1.92 -5.52
C TYR A 23 3.29 2.50 -4.96
N THR A 24 3.25 3.79 -4.66
CA THR A 24 4.35 4.53 -4.04
C THR A 24 3.85 5.14 -2.74
N ILE A 25 4.55 4.85 -1.64
CA ILE A 25 4.22 5.30 -0.29
C ILE A 25 5.05 6.52 0.06
N TYR A 26 4.38 7.55 0.57
CA TYR A 26 4.98 8.73 1.18
C TYR A 26 4.56 8.79 2.64
N ILE A 27 5.51 9.11 3.53
CA ILE A 27 5.28 9.24 4.97
C ILE A 27 5.58 10.70 5.37
N ARG A 28 4.86 11.22 6.36
CA ARG A 28 5.18 12.50 6.99
C ARG A 28 4.80 12.48 8.47
N SER A 29 5.40 13.36 9.26
CA SER A 29 5.00 13.56 10.65
C SER A 29 3.73 14.40 10.75
N ILE A 30 2.97 14.18 11.82
CA ILE A 30 1.86 15.06 12.23
C ILE A 30 2.11 15.42 13.70
N CYS A 31 2.43 16.68 13.96
CA CYS A 31 2.72 17.19 15.30
C CYS A 31 1.65 18.22 15.68
N GLY A 32 0.77 17.88 16.62
CA GLY A 32 -0.27 18.80 17.09
C GLY A 32 -1.23 19.29 16.00
N GLY A 33 -1.52 18.44 15.00
CA GLY A 33 -2.36 18.79 13.84
C GLY A 33 -1.62 19.51 12.71
N THR A 34 -0.35 19.86 12.91
CA THR A 34 0.51 20.40 11.84
C THR A 34 1.21 19.26 11.12
N ASN A 35 1.14 19.25 9.79
CA ASN A 35 1.84 18.29 8.96
C ASN A 35 3.28 18.74 8.73
N GLY A 36 4.24 17.84 8.93
CA GLY A 36 5.62 18.04 8.45
C GLY A 36 5.77 17.74 6.96
N ASP A 37 7.00 17.82 6.47
CA ASP A 37 7.34 17.50 5.09
C ASP A 37 7.17 16.00 4.79
N TRP A 38 6.88 15.70 3.53
CA TRP A 38 6.85 14.33 3.03
C TRP A 38 8.26 13.75 2.90
N THR A 39 8.38 12.44 3.06
CA THR A 39 9.63 11.69 2.84
C THR A 39 10.17 11.92 1.42
N THR A 40 11.44 12.29 1.32
CA THR A 40 12.17 12.49 0.06
C THR A 40 12.44 11.18 -0.69
N PHE A 41 12.55 10.07 0.05
CA PHE A 41 12.75 8.74 -0.50
C PHE A 41 11.49 7.90 -0.29
N PRO A 42 10.57 7.88 -1.27
CA PRO A 42 9.38 7.07 -1.15
C PRO A 42 9.70 5.58 -1.33
N VAL A 43 8.86 4.74 -0.77
CA VAL A 43 8.96 3.28 -0.92
C VAL A 43 7.92 2.82 -1.92
N SER A 44 8.35 2.12 -2.96
CA SER A 44 7.44 1.52 -3.94
C SER A 44 7.22 0.04 -3.62
N PHE A 45 5.99 -0.41 -3.79
CA PHE A 45 5.63 -1.83 -3.68
C PHE A 45 4.54 -2.17 -4.70
N THR A 46 4.46 -3.44 -5.08
CA THR A 46 3.40 -3.94 -5.96
C THR A 46 2.48 -4.83 -5.14
N THR A 47 1.17 -4.59 -5.23
CA THR A 47 0.19 -5.46 -4.59
C THR A 47 0.19 -6.84 -5.23
N LEU A 48 -0.18 -7.85 -4.44
CA LEU A 48 -0.39 -9.19 -4.97
C LEU A 48 -1.47 -9.14 -6.07
N CYS A 49 -1.30 -9.95 -7.11
CA CYS A 49 -2.34 -10.15 -8.11
C CYS A 49 -3.57 -10.82 -7.48
N THR A 50 -4.74 -10.65 -8.10
CA THR A 50 -5.92 -11.45 -7.73
C THR A 50 -5.59 -12.92 -7.91
N ALA A 51 -5.94 -13.74 -6.92
CA ALA A 51 -5.90 -15.18 -7.10
C ALA A 51 -6.79 -15.57 -8.29
N ILE A 52 -6.22 -16.27 -9.26
CA ILE A 52 -6.98 -16.82 -10.37
C ILE A 52 -7.56 -18.14 -9.87
N ALA A 53 -8.85 -18.15 -9.55
CA ALA A 53 -9.56 -19.35 -9.09
C ALA A 53 -10.09 -20.20 -10.28
N THR A 54 -9.53 -20.05 -11.47
CA THR A 54 -9.89 -20.91 -12.59
C THR A 54 -9.33 -22.29 -12.34
N ASN A 55 -10.17 -23.31 -12.49
CA ASN A 55 -9.78 -24.70 -12.51
C ASN A 55 -8.61 -24.85 -13.50
N PHE A 56 -7.40 -25.06 -12.98
CA PHE A 56 -6.24 -25.37 -13.80
C PHE A 56 -6.51 -26.73 -14.46
N TYR A 57 -6.99 -26.71 -15.71
CA TYR A 57 -7.13 -27.89 -16.54
C TYR A 57 -5.86 -27.99 -17.38
N GLU A 58 -4.97 -28.89 -16.96
CA GLU A 58 -3.76 -29.23 -17.71
C GLU A 58 -3.98 -30.64 -18.25
N ASP A 59 -4.22 -30.74 -19.56
CA ASP A 59 -4.41 -32.01 -20.27
C ASP A 59 -3.02 -32.53 -20.64
N PHE A 60 -2.48 -33.39 -19.78
CA PHE A 60 -1.19 -34.06 -19.97
C PHE A 60 -1.37 -35.50 -20.46
#